data_AF-A0A0H3HZ91-F1
#
_entry.id   AF-A0A0H3HZ91-F1
#
_cell.length_a   1.000
_cell.length_b   1.000
_cell.length_c   1.000
_cell.angle_alpha   90.00
_cell.angle_beta   90.00
_cell.angle_gamma   90.00
#
_symmetry.space_group_name_H-M   'P 1'
#
loop_
_entity.id
_entity.type
_entity.pdbx_description
1 polymer ?
#
loop_
_entity_poly.entity_id
_entity_poly.type
_entity_poly.pdbx_seq_one_letter_code
_entity_poly.pdbx_strand_id
1 'polypeptide(L)'
;MKSIIFIIGVLLGMGAVWLYQWMKPPSDDPYFFLTPKATIINDEYYSINEPIKLHKKGEVVDFVFWNVPQPQPKLFYLFPVNTPSPEIAIRLKIDDTQKNKEFIKKIYNGDVFFKRKLPFLNIAIFRVNTDLSESLVFKKQIYSLETSSRSSDEILFETKDLGYKYGQYRAIFEVLLDTNEINDGDLDFYVHVGQYSIK
;
A
#
# COMPACT_ATOMS: atom_id res chain seq x y z
N MET A 1 -20.16 -41.67 -39.02
CA MET A 1 -18.82 -41.65 -38.39
C MET A 1 -18.17 -40.26 -38.38
N LYS A 2 -18.00 -39.58 -39.52
CA LYS A 2 -17.33 -38.26 -39.57
C LYS A 2 -17.94 -37.20 -38.65
N SER A 3 -19.28 -37.10 -38.60
CA SER A 3 -19.98 -36.14 -37.73
C SER A 3 -19.82 -36.45 -36.24
N ILE A 4 -19.71 -37.73 -35.87
CA ILE A 4 -19.52 -38.16 -34.47
C ILE A 4 -18.11 -37.80 -34.00
N ILE A 5 -17.09 -38.03 -34.84
CA ILE A 5 -15.70 -37.65 -34.55
C ILE A 5 -15.57 -36.12 -34.39
N PHE A 6 -16.27 -35.36 -35.24
CA PHE A 6 -16.30 -33.90 -35.15
C PHE A 6 -16.92 -33.41 -33.82
N ILE A 7 -18.05 -33.98 -33.40
CA ILE A 7 -18.71 -33.63 -32.13
C ILE A 7 -17.82 -33.97 -30.93
N ILE A 8 -17.16 -35.12 -30.93
CA ILE A 8 -16.21 -35.50 -29.87
C ILE A 8 -15.04 -34.52 -29.82
N GLY A 9 -14.51 -34.10 -30.98
CA GLY A 9 -13.45 -33.09 -31.04
C GLY A 9 -13.86 -31.74 -30.46
N VAL A 10 -15.08 -31.28 -30.75
CA VAL A 10 -15.63 -30.03 -30.19
C VAL A 10 -15.82 -30.15 -28.67
N LEU A 11 -16.37 -31.26 -28.18
CA LEU A 11 -16.58 -31.49 -26.75
C LEU A 11 -15.25 -31.58 -25.98
N LEU A 12 -14.23 -32.24 -26.53
CA LEU A 12 -12.89 -32.27 -25.94
C LEU A 12 -12.24 -30.88 -25.95
N GLY A 13 -12.41 -30.11 -27.02
CA GLY A 13 -11.94 -28.72 -27.08
C GLY A 13 -12.60 -27.83 -26.05
N MET A 14 -13.93 -27.88 -25.92
CA MET A 14 -14.68 -27.13 -24.91
C MET A 14 -14.31 -27.56 -23.49
N GLY A 15 -14.21 -28.88 -23.26
CA GLY A 15 -13.81 -29.43 -21.97
C GLY A 15 -12.41 -28.98 -21.55
N ALA A 16 -11.44 -28.97 -22.47
CA ALA A 16 -10.08 -28.49 -22.21
C ALA A 16 -10.06 -26.99 -21.89
N VAL A 17 -10.84 -26.16 -22.60
CA VAL A 17 -10.95 -24.71 -22.33
C VAL A 17 -11.58 -24.46 -20.97
N TRP A 18 -12.63 -25.20 -20.60
CA TRP A 18 -13.27 -25.09 -19.29
C TRP A 18 -12.33 -25.52 -18.17
N LEU A 19 -11.62 -26.64 -18.35
CA LEU A 19 -10.63 -27.11 -17.38
C LEU A 19 -9.51 -26.08 -17.20
N TYR A 20 -9.03 -25.48 -18.30
CA TYR A 20 -8.05 -24.39 -18.26
C TYR A 20 -8.57 -23.17 -17.51
N GLN A 21 -9.82 -22.75 -17.74
CA GLN A 21 -10.42 -21.63 -17.01
C GLN A 21 -10.61 -21.93 -15.52
N TRP A 22 -10.91 -23.18 -15.15
CA TRP A 22 -11.04 -23.62 -13.76
C TRP A 22 -9.70 -23.74 -13.02
N MET A 23 -8.66 -24.18 -13.74
CA MET A 23 -7.30 -24.32 -13.20
C MET A 23 -6.52 -23.01 -13.22
N LYS A 24 -6.96 -22.02 -13.99
CA LYS A 24 -6.37 -20.68 -13.98
C LYS A 24 -6.67 -20.05 -12.61
N PRO A 25 -5.66 -19.60 -11.85
CA PRO A 25 -5.92 -18.90 -10.61
C PRO A 25 -6.83 -17.68 -10.89
N PRO A 26 -7.71 -17.32 -9.93
CA PRO A 26 -8.68 -16.22 -10.10
C PRO A 26 -8.02 -14.86 -10.34
N SER A 27 -6.70 -14.79 -10.11
CA SER A 27 -5.81 -13.69 -10.35
C SER A 27 -4.55 -14.22 -11.04
N ASP A 28 -3.97 -13.46 -11.97
CA ASP A 28 -2.63 -13.76 -12.54
C ASP A 28 -1.49 -13.44 -11.53
N ASP A 29 -1.80 -13.29 -10.23
CA ASP A 29 -0.84 -13.09 -9.13
C ASP A 29 -0.28 -14.44 -8.60
N PRO A 30 0.99 -14.78 -8.91
CA PRO A 30 1.62 -16.00 -8.40
C PRO A 30 1.93 -15.93 -6.90
N TYR A 31 1.81 -14.76 -6.26
CA TYR A 31 2.08 -14.53 -4.85
C TYR A 31 0.80 -14.34 -4.03
N PHE A 32 -0.36 -14.80 -4.51
CA PHE A 32 -1.66 -14.60 -3.87
C PHE A 32 -1.68 -15.03 -2.38
N PHE A 33 -0.90 -16.05 -2.01
CA PHE A 33 -0.78 -16.59 -0.65
C PHE A 33 0.04 -15.73 0.31
N LEU A 34 0.79 -14.73 -0.18
CA LEU A 34 1.55 -13.80 0.65
C LEU A 34 0.63 -12.64 1.08
N THR A 35 0.29 -12.58 2.36
CA THR A 35 -0.57 -11.54 2.96
C THR A 35 -0.02 -11.08 4.32
N PRO A 36 -0.15 -9.79 4.69
CA PRO A 36 -0.70 -8.71 3.88
C PRO A 36 0.33 -8.22 2.84
N LYS A 37 -0.16 -7.77 1.68
CA LYS A 37 0.67 -7.17 0.61
C LYS A 37 -0.14 -6.10 -0.13
N ALA A 38 0.56 -5.07 -0.60
CA ALA A 38 -0.03 -4.12 -1.54
C ALA A 38 0.06 -4.69 -2.96
N THR A 39 -1.07 -4.82 -3.66
CA THR A 39 -1.10 -5.40 -5.01
C THR A 39 -2.20 -4.84 -5.89
N ILE A 40 -2.12 -5.08 -7.20
CA ILE A 40 -3.16 -4.73 -8.18
C ILE A 40 -3.70 -6.03 -8.76
N ILE A 41 -5.00 -6.29 -8.62
CA ILE A 41 -5.65 -7.50 -9.17
C ILE A 41 -6.85 -7.03 -9.99
N ASN A 42 -6.92 -7.41 -11.27
CA ASN A 42 -8.05 -7.06 -12.16
C ASN A 42 -8.39 -5.56 -12.15
N ASP A 43 -7.38 -4.69 -12.24
CA ASP A 43 -7.48 -3.22 -12.18
C ASP A 43 -7.94 -2.64 -10.82
N GLU A 44 -8.11 -3.47 -9.79
CA GLU A 44 -8.39 -3.04 -8.42
C GLU A 44 -7.10 -2.95 -7.60
N TYR A 45 -6.97 -1.87 -6.81
CA TYR A 45 -5.82 -1.62 -5.95
C TYR A 45 -6.08 -2.12 -4.53
N TYR A 46 -5.28 -3.07 -4.10
CA TYR A 46 -5.28 -3.60 -2.75
C TYR A 46 -4.14 -2.96 -1.97
N SER A 47 -4.47 -2.28 -0.88
CA SER A 47 -3.52 -1.59 -0.01
C SER A 47 -3.62 -2.10 1.42
N ILE A 48 -2.55 -1.90 2.17
CA ILE A 48 -2.52 -2.16 3.61
C ILE A 48 -2.78 -0.83 4.30
N ASN A 49 -3.72 -0.79 5.24
CA ASN A 49 -4.05 0.40 6.00
C ASN A 49 -4.11 0.03 7.49
N GLU A 50 -3.07 0.36 8.23
CA GLU A 50 -3.03 0.17 9.68
C GLU A 50 -3.36 1.48 10.38
N PRO A 51 -4.41 1.56 11.21
CA PRO A 51 -4.81 2.81 11.86
C PRO A 51 -3.73 3.28 12.84
N ILE A 52 -3.45 4.59 12.87
CA ILE A 52 -2.48 5.19 13.79
C ILE A 52 -3.02 6.45 14.44
N LYS A 53 -2.91 6.54 15.76
CA LYS A 53 -3.29 7.74 16.52
C LYS A 53 -2.11 8.69 16.66
N LEU A 54 -1.86 9.49 15.62
CA LEU A 54 -0.75 10.48 15.60
C LEU A 54 -0.83 11.54 16.71
N HIS A 55 -1.99 11.70 17.35
CA HIS A 55 -2.18 12.63 18.45
C HIS A 55 -1.70 12.11 19.81
N LYS A 56 -1.50 10.80 19.96
CA LYS A 56 -1.28 10.15 21.26
C LYS A 56 0.16 9.66 21.39
N LYS A 57 0.91 10.21 22.34
CA LYS A 57 2.26 9.74 22.65
C LYS A 57 2.26 8.27 23.08
N GLY A 58 3.25 7.53 22.61
CA GLY A 58 3.44 6.10 22.88
C GLY A 58 2.54 5.20 22.05
N GLU A 59 1.74 5.74 21.13
CA GLU A 59 1.08 4.93 20.10
C GLU A 59 2.14 4.27 19.22
N VAL A 60 2.04 2.95 19.05
CA VAL A 60 2.93 2.17 18.21
C VAL A 60 2.11 1.33 17.24
N VAL A 61 2.44 1.44 15.95
CA VAL A 61 1.96 0.55 14.90
C VAL A 61 3.14 -0.28 14.43
N ASP A 62 3.02 -1.60 14.56
CA ASP A 62 4.07 -2.57 14.24
C ASP A 62 3.44 -3.73 13.47
N PHE A 63 3.79 -3.84 12.19
CA PHE A 63 3.23 -4.86 11.32
C PHE A 63 4.24 -5.33 10.29
N VAL A 64 3.96 -6.51 9.75
CA VAL A 64 4.77 -7.17 8.73
C VAL A 64 3.97 -7.24 7.44
N PHE A 65 4.63 -7.00 6.31
CA PHE A 65 4.01 -7.06 4.98
C PHE A 65 4.99 -7.58 3.94
N TRP A 66 4.45 -7.99 2.79
CA TRP A 66 5.25 -8.47 1.67
C TRP A 66 5.35 -7.42 0.56
N ASN A 67 6.59 -7.15 0.13
CA ASN A 67 6.87 -6.51 -1.15
C ASN A 67 7.07 -7.61 -2.19
N VAL A 68 6.15 -7.73 -3.14
CA VAL A 68 6.16 -8.77 -4.18
C VAL A 68 6.15 -8.16 -5.57
N PRO A 69 6.68 -8.86 -6.59
CA PRO A 69 6.48 -8.49 -7.97
C PRO A 69 4.99 -8.36 -8.29
N GLN A 70 4.61 -7.28 -8.95
CA GLN A 70 3.23 -7.03 -9.31
C GLN A 70 2.81 -7.86 -10.52
N PRO A 71 1.58 -8.42 -10.54
CA PRO A 71 1.07 -9.09 -11.72
C PRO A 71 0.99 -8.08 -12.86
N GLN A 72 1.69 -8.37 -13.96
CA GLN A 72 1.71 -7.50 -15.12
C GLN A 72 0.47 -7.74 -15.99
N PRO A 73 -0.24 -6.68 -16.42
CA PRO A 73 -1.25 -6.80 -17.47
C PRO A 73 -0.64 -7.44 -18.72
N LYS A 74 -1.33 -8.42 -19.32
CA LYS A 74 -0.82 -9.20 -20.47
C LYS A 74 -0.38 -8.35 -21.66
N LEU A 75 -0.97 -7.16 -21.82
CA LEU A 75 -0.58 -6.19 -22.86
C LEU A 75 0.90 -5.79 -22.74
N PHE A 76 1.44 -5.73 -21.53
CA PHE A 76 2.83 -5.36 -21.25
C PHE A 76 3.82 -6.52 -21.34
N TYR A 77 3.38 -7.75 -21.68
CA TYR A 77 4.30 -8.84 -22.01
C TYR A 77 5.08 -8.58 -23.31
N LEU A 78 4.49 -7.80 -24.22
CA LEU A 78 5.11 -7.42 -25.50
C LEU A 78 5.90 -6.10 -25.40
N PHE A 79 5.55 -5.25 -24.43
CA PHE A 79 6.18 -3.96 -24.17
C PHE A 79 6.53 -3.87 -22.69
N PRO A 80 7.75 -4.25 -22.29
CA PRO A 80 8.13 -4.22 -20.89
C PRO A 80 8.02 -2.78 -20.36
N VAL A 81 7.19 -2.60 -19.34
CA VAL A 81 7.08 -1.37 -18.56
C VAL A 81 7.72 -1.56 -17.20
N ASN A 82 8.10 -0.45 -16.56
CA ASN A 82 8.57 -0.49 -15.19
C ASN A 82 7.51 -1.14 -14.29
N THR A 83 7.95 -1.97 -13.35
CA THR A 83 7.03 -2.55 -12.38
C THR A 83 6.64 -1.47 -11.37
N PRO A 84 5.38 -1.38 -10.93
CA PRO A 84 5.06 -0.52 -9.81
C PRO A 84 5.77 -1.05 -8.55
N SER A 85 6.26 -0.12 -7.73
CA SER A 85 6.91 -0.41 -6.46
C SER A 85 6.02 0.09 -5.33
N PRO A 86 5.84 -0.68 -4.23
CA PRO A 86 5.03 -0.22 -3.13
C PRO A 86 5.66 1.00 -2.46
N GLU A 87 4.81 1.97 -2.17
CA GLU A 87 5.15 3.12 -1.34
C GLU A 87 4.48 2.96 0.02
N ILE A 88 5.22 3.29 1.08
CA ILE A 88 4.66 3.44 2.42
C ILE A 88 4.51 4.93 2.72
N ALA A 89 3.36 5.31 3.25
CA ALA A 89 3.00 6.68 3.53
C ALA A 89 2.15 6.77 4.79
N ILE A 90 2.02 7.98 5.33
CA ILE A 90 0.98 8.30 6.31
C ILE A 90 -0.19 8.86 5.51
N ARG A 91 -1.34 8.18 5.58
CA ARG A 91 -2.56 8.56 4.87
C ARG A 91 -3.53 9.20 5.84
N LEU A 92 -4.03 10.38 5.50
CA LEU A 92 -5.27 10.92 6.05
C LEU A 92 -6.40 10.60 5.10
N LYS A 93 -7.43 9.93 5.61
CA LYS A 93 -8.68 9.74 4.87
C LYS A 93 -9.51 11.01 4.96
N ILE A 94 -9.88 11.57 3.81
CA ILE A 94 -10.77 12.73 3.75
C ILE A 94 -12.21 12.24 3.79
N ASP A 95 -12.99 12.82 4.68
CA ASP A 95 -14.45 12.73 4.68
C ASP A 95 -15.09 14.13 4.70
N ASP A 96 -16.41 14.16 4.61
CA ASP A 96 -17.17 15.40 4.46
C ASP A 96 -17.38 16.18 5.77
N THR A 97 -16.73 15.77 6.87
CA THR A 97 -16.87 16.42 8.16
C THR A 97 -16.34 17.85 8.14
N GLN A 98 -16.95 18.71 8.97
CA GLN A 98 -16.54 20.11 9.08
C GLN A 98 -15.08 20.23 9.54
N LYS A 99 -14.60 19.31 10.38
CA LYS A 99 -13.20 19.29 10.84
C LYS A 99 -12.22 18.86 9.77
N ASN A 100 -12.54 17.87 8.93
CA ASN A 100 -11.68 17.55 7.78
C ASN A 100 -11.56 18.76 6.85
N LYS A 101 -12.66 19.48 6.59
CA LYS A 101 -12.65 20.73 5.81
C LYS A 101 -11.78 21.82 6.44
N GLU A 102 -11.84 22.00 7.75
CA GLU A 102 -11.00 22.96 8.48
C GLU A 102 -9.52 22.55 8.49
N PHE A 103 -9.21 21.28 8.73
CA PHE A 103 -7.86 20.74 8.71
C PHE A 103 -7.23 20.87 7.31
N ILE A 104 -7.99 20.51 6.27
CA ILE A 104 -7.62 20.70 4.87
C ILE A 104 -7.37 22.18 4.55
N LYS A 105 -8.22 23.09 5.05
CA LYS A 105 -8.05 24.53 4.85
C LYS A 105 -6.76 25.05 5.52
N LYS A 106 -6.43 24.55 6.71
CA LYS A 106 -5.15 24.86 7.38
C LYS A 106 -3.94 24.38 6.56
N ILE A 107 -4.01 23.18 5.97
CA ILE A 107 -2.97 22.70 5.03
C ILE A 107 -2.86 23.66 3.83
N TYR A 108 -3.99 24.06 3.23
CA TYR A 108 -4.01 24.93 2.04
C TYR A 108 -3.48 26.34 2.26
N ASN A 109 -3.73 26.92 3.43
CA ASN A 109 -3.30 28.27 3.74
C ASN A 109 -1.78 28.38 3.94
N GLY A 110 -1.03 27.27 3.82
CA GLY A 110 0.40 27.24 4.10
C GLY A 110 0.70 27.38 5.59
N ASP A 111 -0.33 27.31 6.44
CA ASP A 111 -0.21 27.40 7.90
C ASP A 111 0.49 26.17 8.50
N VAL A 112 0.99 25.24 7.68
CA VAL A 112 1.47 23.88 8.00
C VAL A 112 2.05 23.79 9.41
N PHE A 113 1.12 23.59 10.34
CA PHE A 113 1.36 23.11 11.68
C PHE A 113 1.88 21.71 11.48
N PHE A 114 3.19 21.55 11.63
CA PHE A 114 3.81 20.56 12.50
C PHE A 114 5.31 20.77 12.59
N LYS A 115 5.91 21.86 12.08
CA LYS A 115 7.35 22.09 12.21
C LYS A 115 7.74 22.30 13.68
N ARG A 116 8.01 21.18 14.34
CA ARG A 116 8.34 21.12 15.76
C ARG A 116 9.86 21.10 15.91
N LYS A 117 10.33 21.63 17.04
CA LYS A 117 11.75 21.52 17.42
C LYS A 117 12.12 20.08 17.80
N LEU A 118 11.13 19.30 18.24
CA LEU A 118 11.27 17.90 18.64
C LEU A 118 10.50 17.01 17.65
N PRO A 119 11.03 15.82 17.33
CA PRO A 119 10.33 14.90 16.46
C PRO A 119 9.10 14.33 17.16
N PHE A 120 7.98 14.22 16.44
CA PHE A 120 6.73 13.70 17.00
C PHE A 120 6.42 12.28 16.53
N LEU A 121 7.06 11.79 15.46
CA LEU A 121 6.88 10.44 14.94
C LEU A 121 8.24 9.85 14.54
N ASN A 122 8.48 8.60 14.91
CA ASN A 122 9.62 7.82 14.48
C ASN A 122 9.13 6.72 13.54
N ILE A 123 9.81 6.57 12.40
CA ILE A 123 9.53 5.56 11.40
C ILE A 123 10.78 4.69 11.26
N ALA A 124 10.61 3.39 11.38
CA ALA A 124 11.64 2.40 11.10
C ALA A 124 11.08 1.27 10.24
N ILE A 125 11.80 0.92 9.18
CA ILE A 125 11.44 -0.17 8.28
C ILE A 125 12.61 -1.12 8.19
N PHE A 126 12.32 -2.39 8.44
CA PHE A 126 13.27 -3.48 8.41
C PHE A 126 12.91 -4.45 7.29
N ARG A 127 13.93 -5.04 6.67
CA ARG A 127 13.77 -6.20 5.81
C ARG A 127 14.02 -7.44 6.65
N VAL A 128 13.11 -8.41 6.56
CA VAL A 128 13.30 -9.74 7.15
C VAL A 128 14.15 -10.57 6.19
N ASN A 129 15.29 -11.04 6.67
CA ASN A 129 16.25 -11.84 5.93
C ASN A 129 15.81 -13.32 5.92
N THR A 130 16.48 -14.13 5.10
CA THR A 130 16.18 -15.58 4.98
C THR A 130 16.45 -16.37 6.25
N ASP A 131 17.36 -15.88 7.10
CA ASP A 131 17.68 -16.45 8.41
C ASP A 131 16.79 -15.88 9.54
N LEU A 132 15.73 -15.16 9.17
CA LEU A 132 14.79 -14.46 10.06
C LEU A 132 15.38 -13.28 10.83
N SER A 133 16.65 -12.91 10.57
CA SER A 133 17.22 -11.67 11.12
C SER A 133 16.64 -10.44 10.41
N GLU A 134 16.66 -9.28 11.07
CA GLU A 134 16.14 -8.03 10.53
C GLU A 134 17.27 -7.07 10.14
N SER A 135 17.21 -6.55 8.91
CA SER A 135 18.11 -5.50 8.42
C SER A 135 17.39 -4.16 8.35
N LEU A 136 17.91 -3.11 8.98
CA LEU A 136 17.34 -1.78 8.88
C LEU A 136 17.47 -1.24 7.45
N VAL A 137 16.35 -0.91 6.81
CA VAL A 137 16.28 -0.37 5.45
C VAL A 137 16.04 1.13 5.46
N PHE A 138 15.22 1.61 6.38
CA PHE A 138 14.87 3.02 6.47
C PHE A 138 14.62 3.40 7.93
N LYS A 139 15.12 4.56 8.32
CA LYS A 139 14.82 5.18 9.60
C LYS A 139 14.71 6.68 9.42
N LYS A 140 13.61 7.27 9.89
CA LYS A 140 13.41 8.72 9.84
C LYS A 140 12.63 9.17 11.08
N GLN A 141 13.09 10.25 11.68
CA GLN A 141 12.33 10.99 12.66
C GLN A 141 11.63 12.15 11.95
N ILE A 142 10.32 12.25 12.14
CA ILE A 142 9.47 13.24 11.48
C ILE A 142 9.28 14.42 12.42
N TYR A 143 9.66 15.59 11.90
CA TYR A 143 9.56 16.87 12.58
C TYR A 143 8.43 17.73 12.03
N SER A 144 7.82 17.35 10.91
CA SER A 144 6.68 17.99 10.25
C SER A 144 6.04 17.00 9.28
N LEU A 145 4.71 17.04 9.10
CA LEU A 145 4.05 16.26 8.05
C LEU A 145 4.06 17.08 6.75
N GLU A 146 4.94 16.73 5.84
CA GLU A 146 4.96 17.31 4.49
C GLU A 146 4.02 16.50 3.58
N THR A 147 3.08 17.21 2.93
CA THR A 147 2.17 16.59 1.96
C THR A 147 2.96 16.14 0.74
N SER A 148 2.88 14.84 0.42
CA SER A 148 3.52 14.26 -0.76
C SER A 148 2.57 14.23 -1.96
N SER A 149 1.33 13.80 -1.74
CA SER A 149 0.30 13.75 -2.77
C SER A 149 -1.08 13.97 -2.18
N ARG A 150 -2.04 14.26 -3.07
CA ARG A 150 -3.40 14.60 -2.70
C ARG A 150 -4.39 14.19 -3.77
N SER A 151 -5.55 13.69 -3.33
CA SER A 151 -6.73 13.46 -4.15
C SER A 151 -7.98 14.06 -3.49
N SER A 152 -9.17 13.77 -4.05
CA SER A 152 -10.45 14.14 -3.42
C SER A 152 -10.68 13.41 -2.10
N ASP A 153 -10.15 12.20 -1.97
CA ASP A 153 -10.54 11.25 -0.93
C ASP A 153 -9.42 11.00 0.10
N GLU A 154 -8.19 11.44 -0.19
CA GLU A 154 -7.04 11.27 0.69
C GLU A 154 -5.96 12.35 0.55
N ILE A 155 -5.20 12.51 1.62
CA ILE A 155 -3.92 13.21 1.63
C ILE A 155 -2.85 12.24 2.09
N LEU A 156 -1.78 12.13 1.31
CA LEU A 156 -0.60 11.37 1.71
C LEU A 156 0.47 12.32 2.24
N PHE A 157 1.11 11.88 3.31
CA PHE A 157 2.25 12.53 3.92
C PHE A 157 3.42 11.56 3.96
N GLU A 158 4.64 12.10 3.85
CA GLU A 158 5.88 11.37 4.12
C GLU A 158 5.95 10.00 3.42
N THR A 159 6.08 10.02 2.09
CA THR A 159 6.14 8.80 1.28
C THR A 159 7.56 8.23 1.21
N LYS A 160 7.67 6.91 1.27
CA LYS A 160 8.90 6.17 1.01
C LYS A 160 8.67 5.03 0.02
N ASP A 161 9.31 5.13 -1.14
CA ASP A 161 9.41 4.05 -2.11
C ASP A 161 10.39 2.97 -1.60
N LEU A 162 9.92 1.71 -1.58
CA LEU A 162 10.69 0.54 -1.15
C LEU A 162 11.53 -0.09 -2.27
N GLY A 163 11.30 0.32 -3.51
CA GLY A 163 11.92 -0.20 -4.72
C GLY A 163 11.64 -1.68 -4.99
N TYR A 164 12.42 -2.24 -5.93
CA TYR A 164 12.29 -3.62 -6.43
C TYR A 164 12.96 -4.67 -5.54
N LYS A 165 13.24 -4.37 -4.28
CA LYS A 165 13.81 -5.34 -3.34
C LYS A 165 12.66 -6.16 -2.74
N TYR A 166 12.30 -7.25 -3.41
CA TYR A 166 11.22 -8.11 -2.97
C TYR A 166 11.56 -8.90 -1.70
N GLY A 167 10.54 -9.23 -0.92
CA GLY A 167 10.64 -9.98 0.32
C GLY A 167 9.69 -9.47 1.40
N GLN A 168 9.88 -9.97 2.61
CA GLN A 168 9.10 -9.57 3.77
C GLN A 168 9.76 -8.37 4.47
N TYR A 169 8.91 -7.45 4.93
CA TYR A 169 9.29 -6.22 5.61
C TYR A 169 8.50 -6.07 6.89
N ARG A 170 9.12 -5.48 7.91
CA ARG A 170 8.47 -5.04 9.14
C ARG A 170 8.56 -3.53 9.21
N ALA A 171 7.44 -2.87 9.48
CA ALA A 171 7.38 -1.44 9.64
C ALA A 171 6.89 -1.08 11.03
N ILE A 172 7.60 -0.16 11.67
CA ILE A 172 7.34 0.33 13.02
C ILE A 172 7.19 1.84 12.96
N PHE A 173 6.04 2.32 13.43
CA PHE A 173 5.70 3.73 13.56
C PHE A 173 5.41 4.00 15.03
N GLU A 174 6.18 4.91 15.63
CA GLU A 174 6.05 5.26 17.05
C GLU A 174 5.82 6.76 17.22
N VAL A 175 4.71 7.12 17.85
CA VAL A 175 4.37 8.51 18.16
C VAL A 175 5.12 8.94 19.43
N LEU A 176 6.03 9.90 19.28
CA LEU A 176 6.96 10.33 20.33
C LEU A 176 6.40 11.45 21.22
N LEU A 177 5.39 12.19 20.74
CA LEU A 177 4.83 13.37 21.41
C LEU A 177 3.32 13.44 21.25
N ASP A 178 2.65 13.94 22.28
CA ASP A 178 1.23 14.25 22.19
C ASP A 178 1.03 15.44 21.25
N THR A 179 0.14 15.27 20.28
CA THR A 179 -0.09 16.26 19.23
C THR A 179 -1.54 16.71 19.28
N ASN A 180 -1.84 17.61 20.22
CA ASN A 180 -3.20 18.13 20.44
C ASN A 180 -3.81 18.84 19.21
N GLU A 181 -2.98 19.32 18.29
CA GLU A 181 -3.39 19.89 17.00
C GLU A 181 -3.97 18.85 16.02
N ILE A 182 -3.58 17.57 16.16
CA ILE A 182 -4.13 16.41 15.42
C ILE A 182 -5.26 15.75 16.24
N ASN A 183 -5.40 16.12 17.51
CA ASN A 183 -6.25 15.46 18.48
C ASN A 183 -7.67 16.01 18.45
N ASP A 184 -8.52 15.48 17.57
CA ASP A 184 -9.93 15.86 17.66
C ASP A 184 -10.92 14.82 17.15
N GLY A 185 -10.68 13.54 17.45
CA GLY A 185 -11.66 12.44 17.35
C GLY A 185 -12.14 12.02 15.95
N ASP A 186 -12.04 12.92 14.96
CA ASP A 186 -12.69 12.85 13.65
C ASP A 186 -11.68 12.83 12.49
N LEU A 187 -10.37 12.74 12.78
CA LEU A 187 -9.32 12.59 11.75
C LEU A 187 -8.77 11.16 11.77
N ASP A 188 -9.01 10.43 10.69
CA ASP A 188 -8.57 9.06 10.53
C ASP A 188 -7.24 8.98 9.78
N PHE A 189 -6.17 8.73 10.54
CA PHE A 189 -4.84 8.49 10.01
C PHE A 189 -4.52 7.00 9.95
N TYR A 190 -3.84 6.60 8.87
CA TYR A 190 -3.39 5.25 8.63
C TYR A 190 -1.93 5.24 8.20
N VAL A 191 -1.18 4.24 8.64
CA VAL A 191 0.01 3.80 7.92
C VAL A 191 -0.47 3.04 6.69
N HIS A 192 -0.21 3.61 5.53
CA HIS A 192 -0.67 3.12 4.24
C HIS A 192 0.49 2.51 3.48
N VAL A 193 0.35 1.25 3.05
CA VAL A 193 1.24 0.64 2.05
C VAL A 193 0.41 0.42 0.79
N GLY A 194 0.74 1.17 -0.26
CA GLY A 194 -0.02 1.22 -1.50
C GLY A 194 0.87 1.06 -2.72
N GLN A 195 0.26 0.67 -3.84
CA GLN A 195 0.91 0.74 -5.14
C GLN A 195 0.55 2.09 -5.76
N TYR A 196 1.54 2.92 -6.01
CA TYR A 196 1.38 4.14 -6.80
C TYR A 196 2.11 3.95 -8.13
N SER A 197 1.51 4.52 -9.18
CA SER A 197 1.67 4.20 -10.60
C SER A 197 3.10 3.91 -11.09
N ILE A 198 3.17 3.14 -12.17
CA ILE A 198 4.37 2.89 -12.98
C ILE A 198 5.12 4.20 -13.24
N LYS A 199 6.39 4.28 -12.81
CA LYS A 199 7.30 5.39 -13.13
C LYS A 199 7.80 5.32 -14.56
#